data_AF-A0A355RNE9-F1
#
_entry.id   AF-A0A355RNE9-F1
#
_cell.length_a   1.000
_cell.length_b   1.000
_cell.length_c   1.000
_cell.angle_alpha   90.00
_cell.angle_beta   90.00
_cell.angle_gamma   90.00
#
_symmetry.space_group_name_H-M   'P 1'
#
loop_
_entity.id
_entity.type
_entity.pdbx_description
1 polymer ?
#
loop_
_entity_poly.entity_id
_entity_poly.type
_entity_poly.pdbx_seq_one_letter_code
_entity_poly.pdbx_strand_id
1 'polypeptide(L)'
;MSAMSEAIKVDCQATGQVNLWILPVGMAMVGLIYCIVAFLIKLFGVKWLNKLLPTIVVGPVIIVIGLSLATSAISNLTTGAAIGGYNWCAILSGLIAMIVTALCSHYGKGTISLVPFVIGMLSGYVVACLFTLIGYYGCGNEYCHVVNFDPLLNLFSTVQDGTRVANVTIQSFLDYPKFLFLTANSENVVPLTGSAVAQAAIIFIPVSLVTICEHIGDHKNMSGILQRDLLENPGLTRTLIGDGVATSISGLFCGAANTTYGENVAVVGVTKIASTKVILLACLFSIALGFFSPLMALTQTIPSCVTGGVSLILYGFIASSGVKILINEKVDMGKTKNIFVTSIILVAGIGGLVFSFGSGNAKMSITSVSVAMILGIIMNAMLREKKDKTNEPKENIENQK
;
A
#
# COMPACT_ATOMS: atom_id res chain seq x y z
N MET A 1 -1.41 -0.63 5.52
CA MET A 1 -2.74 -1.18 5.88
C MET A 1 -2.67 -2.35 6.86
N SER A 2 -1.81 -3.38 6.67
CA SER A 2 -1.73 -4.51 7.63
C SER A 2 -1.27 -4.06 9.02
N ALA A 3 -0.25 -3.20 9.12
CA ALA A 3 0.22 -2.64 10.40
C ALA A 3 -0.85 -1.79 11.13
N MET A 4 -1.71 -1.08 10.40
CA MET A 4 -2.84 -0.35 11.00
C MET A 4 -3.90 -1.32 11.51
N SER A 5 -4.25 -2.36 10.74
CA SER A 5 -5.18 -3.39 11.20
C SER A 5 -4.64 -4.15 12.40
N GLU A 6 -3.34 -4.38 12.46
CA GLU A 6 -2.67 -5.08 13.55
C GLU A 6 -2.53 -4.19 14.80
N ALA A 7 -2.19 -2.91 14.65
CA ALA A 7 -2.23 -1.93 15.75
C ALA A 7 -3.63 -1.81 16.39
N ILE A 8 -4.69 -1.74 15.56
CA ILE A 8 -6.07 -1.71 16.03
C ILE A 8 -6.46 -3.02 16.76
N LYS A 9 -6.01 -4.18 16.25
CA LYS A 9 -6.28 -5.49 16.88
C LYS A 9 -5.54 -5.67 18.20
N VAL A 10 -4.27 -5.23 18.28
CA VAL A 10 -3.44 -5.32 19.49
C VAL A 10 -4.00 -4.44 20.61
N ASP A 11 -4.46 -3.22 20.31
CA ASP A 11 -5.10 -2.35 21.30
C ASP A 11 -6.43 -2.89 21.80
N CYS A 12 -7.26 -3.40 20.88
CA CYS A 12 -8.55 -3.99 21.21
C CYS A 12 -8.41 -5.23 22.12
N GLN A 13 -7.34 -6.01 21.97
CA GLN A 13 -7.07 -7.19 22.80
C GLN A 13 -6.45 -6.87 24.17
N ALA A 14 -5.69 -5.76 24.28
CA ALA A 14 -5.01 -5.38 25.51
C ALA A 14 -5.90 -4.65 26.53
N THR A 15 -6.85 -3.83 26.06
CA THR A 15 -7.61 -2.91 26.94
C THR A 15 -9.13 -3.05 26.84
N GLY A 16 -9.66 -3.85 25.91
CA GLY A 16 -11.10 -3.94 25.65
C GLY A 16 -11.71 -2.66 25.03
N GLN A 17 -10.88 -1.65 24.76
CA GLN A 17 -11.22 -0.40 24.08
C GLN A 17 -10.14 -0.08 23.04
N VAL A 18 -10.50 0.62 21.97
CA VAL A 18 -9.55 0.97 20.90
C VAL A 18 -8.85 2.27 21.28
N ASN A 19 -7.54 2.23 21.56
CA ASN A 19 -6.75 3.45 21.74
C ASN A 19 -6.49 4.10 20.38
N LEU A 20 -7.40 4.97 19.95
CA LEU A 20 -7.32 5.64 18.65
C LEU A 20 -6.08 6.53 18.50
N TRP A 21 -5.40 6.90 19.59
CA TRP A 21 -4.18 7.71 19.56
C TRP A 21 -2.93 6.94 19.11
N ILE A 22 -2.92 5.61 19.18
CA ILE A 22 -1.78 4.81 18.74
C ILE A 22 -1.51 4.96 17.24
N LEU A 23 -2.57 5.16 16.45
CA LEU A 23 -2.48 5.34 15.00
C LEU A 23 -1.77 6.65 14.60
N PRO A 24 -2.25 7.85 14.99
CA PRO A 24 -1.60 9.10 14.62
C PRO A 24 -0.18 9.21 15.18
N VAL A 25 0.05 8.76 16.43
CA VAL A 25 1.38 8.77 17.04
C VAL A 25 2.32 7.80 16.31
N GLY A 26 1.87 6.58 16.06
CA GLY A 26 2.64 5.59 15.30
C GLY A 26 3.03 6.07 13.92
N MET A 27 2.10 6.69 13.18
CA MET A 27 2.38 7.28 11.87
C MET A 27 3.33 8.47 11.92
N ALA A 28 3.17 9.34 12.92
CA ALA A 28 4.11 10.44 13.15
C ALA A 28 5.54 9.92 13.39
N MET A 29 5.68 8.82 14.13
CA MET A 29 6.95 8.15 14.37
C MET A 29 7.56 7.56 13.09
N VAL A 30 6.76 6.96 12.19
CA VAL A 30 7.25 6.48 10.88
C VAL A 30 7.93 7.62 10.13
N GLY A 31 7.25 8.76 9.97
CA GLY A 31 7.80 9.91 9.26
C GLY A 31 9.04 10.51 9.94
N LEU A 32 9.11 10.45 11.27
CA LEU A 32 10.30 10.84 12.02
C LEU A 32 11.49 9.93 11.71
N ILE A 33 11.29 8.61 11.63
CA ILE A 33 12.36 7.67 11.23
C ILE A 33 12.87 7.98 9.83
N TYR A 34 12.00 8.32 8.86
CA TYR A 34 12.42 8.78 7.55
C TYR A 34 13.36 9.99 7.62
N CYS A 35 13.00 10.99 8.44
CA CYS A 35 13.81 12.18 8.63
C CYS A 35 15.16 11.87 9.29
N ILE A 36 15.18 10.96 10.29
CA ILE A 36 16.42 10.47 10.92
C ILE A 36 17.30 9.78 9.88
N VAL A 37 16.75 8.84 9.10
CA VAL A 37 17.50 8.12 8.07
C VAL A 37 18.06 9.10 7.04
N ALA A 38 17.26 10.07 6.60
CA ALA A 38 17.72 11.10 5.68
C ALA A 38 18.84 11.97 6.26
N PHE A 39 18.74 12.33 7.54
CA PHE A 39 19.79 13.05 8.26
C PHE A 39 21.09 12.22 8.36
N LEU A 40 20.99 10.92 8.67
CA LEU A 40 22.14 10.00 8.68
C LEU A 40 22.78 9.88 7.29
N ILE A 41 21.99 9.85 6.21
CA ILE A 41 22.50 9.89 4.84
C ILE A 41 23.23 11.20 4.56
N LYS A 42 22.74 12.33 5.06
CA LYS A 42 23.40 13.63 4.91
C LYS A 42 24.78 13.66 5.58
N LEU A 43 24.93 12.99 6.73
CA LEU A 43 26.18 12.94 7.49
C LEU A 43 27.18 11.89 6.97
N PHE A 44 26.71 10.67 6.68
CA PHE A 44 27.56 9.51 6.37
C PHE A 44 27.54 9.12 4.88
N GLY A 45 26.77 9.81 4.06
CA GLY A 45 26.52 9.48 2.65
C GLY A 45 25.58 8.29 2.44
N VAL A 46 25.30 7.96 1.19
CA VAL A 46 24.37 6.87 0.80
C VAL A 46 25.00 5.46 0.80
N LYS A 47 26.33 5.36 0.92
CA LYS A 47 27.05 4.09 0.70
C LYS A 47 26.66 2.98 1.69
N TRP A 48 26.47 3.34 2.96
CA TRP A 48 26.07 2.37 3.98
C TRP A 48 24.66 1.82 3.70
N LEU A 49 23.76 2.70 3.23
CA LEU A 49 22.39 2.33 2.90
C LEU A 49 22.34 1.44 1.66
N ASN A 50 23.10 1.76 0.61
CA ASN A 50 23.22 0.91 -0.58
C ASN A 50 23.81 -0.48 -0.26
N LYS A 51 24.65 -0.57 0.79
CA LYS A 51 25.18 -1.85 1.28
C LYS A 51 24.16 -2.62 2.12
N LEU A 52 23.32 -1.93 2.89
CA LEU A 52 22.29 -2.51 3.74
C LEU A 52 21.08 -2.96 2.92
N LEU A 53 20.68 -2.16 1.93
CA LEU A 53 19.53 -2.37 1.04
C LEU A 53 19.97 -2.46 -0.44
N PRO A 54 20.80 -3.45 -0.82
CA PRO A 54 21.09 -3.69 -2.22
C PRO A 54 19.83 -4.16 -2.96
N THR A 55 19.84 -4.10 -4.30
CA THR A 55 18.68 -4.47 -5.13
C THR A 55 18.17 -5.89 -4.84
N ILE A 56 19.06 -6.82 -4.48
CA ILE A 56 18.71 -8.20 -4.11
C ILE A 56 17.86 -8.31 -2.85
N VAL A 57 17.87 -7.29 -1.97
CA VAL A 57 16.97 -7.20 -0.81
C VAL A 57 15.73 -6.39 -1.18
N VAL A 58 15.90 -5.23 -1.82
CA VAL A 58 14.80 -4.30 -2.13
C VAL A 58 13.75 -4.94 -3.05
N GLY A 59 14.17 -5.63 -4.12
CA GLY A 59 13.25 -6.27 -5.07
C GLY A 59 12.33 -7.30 -4.40
N PRO A 60 12.87 -8.32 -3.69
CA PRO A 60 12.07 -9.31 -2.99
C PRO A 60 11.19 -8.72 -1.88
N VAL A 61 11.65 -7.66 -1.19
CA VAL A 61 10.81 -6.96 -0.21
C VAL A 61 9.59 -6.33 -0.89
N ILE A 62 9.74 -5.67 -2.05
CA ILE A 62 8.62 -5.11 -2.81
C ILE A 62 7.67 -6.22 -3.31
N ILE A 63 8.21 -7.37 -3.74
CA ILE A 63 7.40 -8.54 -4.09
C ILE A 63 6.54 -8.97 -2.90
N VAL A 64 7.13 -9.05 -1.71
CA VAL A 64 6.42 -9.41 -0.47
C VAL A 64 5.39 -8.35 -0.07
N ILE A 65 5.67 -7.05 -0.23
CA ILE A 65 4.71 -5.98 0.08
C ILE A 65 3.42 -6.22 -0.71
N GLY A 66 3.52 -6.40 -2.03
CA GLY A 66 2.36 -6.70 -2.87
C GLY A 66 1.67 -8.02 -2.49
N LEU A 67 2.43 -9.13 -2.40
CA LEU A 67 1.86 -10.45 -2.17
C LEU A 67 1.28 -10.64 -0.75
N SER A 68 1.81 -9.95 0.26
CA SER A 68 1.28 -10.01 1.64
C SER A 68 -0.14 -9.44 1.75
N LEU A 69 -0.53 -8.55 0.83
CA LEU A 69 -1.87 -7.95 0.78
C LEU A 69 -2.84 -8.74 -0.11
N ALA A 70 -2.35 -9.73 -0.86
CA ALA A 70 -3.17 -10.56 -1.75
C ALA A 70 -4.30 -11.29 -1.00
N THR A 71 -4.03 -11.78 0.22
CA THR A 71 -5.04 -12.42 1.07
C THR A 71 -6.22 -11.50 1.36
N SER A 72 -5.96 -10.22 1.61
CA SER A 72 -7.04 -9.24 1.85
C SER A 72 -7.83 -8.95 0.57
N ALA A 73 -7.16 -8.85 -0.58
CA ALA A 73 -7.85 -8.69 -1.87
C ALA A 73 -8.78 -9.88 -2.17
N ILE A 74 -8.30 -11.12 -1.95
CA ILE A 74 -9.09 -12.34 -2.14
C ILE A 74 -10.25 -12.42 -1.15
N SER A 75 -10.01 -12.07 0.13
CA SER A 75 -11.06 -11.99 1.13
C SER A 75 -12.15 -11.00 0.72
N ASN A 76 -11.76 -9.80 0.29
CA ASN A 76 -12.71 -8.77 -0.14
C ASN A 76 -13.46 -9.18 -1.42
N LEU A 77 -12.79 -9.86 -2.36
CA LEU A 77 -13.40 -10.40 -3.58
C LEU A 77 -14.49 -11.44 -3.29
N THR A 78 -14.24 -12.30 -2.30
CA THR A 78 -15.11 -13.44 -1.97
C THR A 78 -16.20 -13.11 -0.95
N THR A 79 -16.03 -12.03 -0.18
CA THR A 79 -17.02 -11.58 0.83
C THR A 79 -17.90 -10.45 0.27
N GLY A 80 -19.19 -10.73 0.10
CA GLY A 80 -20.18 -9.73 -0.32
C GLY A 80 -20.59 -8.81 0.84
N ALA A 81 -20.65 -7.50 0.57
CA ALA A 81 -20.95 -6.46 1.57
C ALA A 81 -22.35 -6.55 2.21
N ALA A 82 -23.33 -7.19 1.57
CA ALA A 82 -24.72 -7.20 2.04
C ALA A 82 -25.18 -8.48 2.74
N ILE A 83 -24.47 -9.61 2.62
CA ILE A 83 -25.00 -10.93 3.03
C ILE A 83 -24.04 -11.71 3.92
N GLY A 84 -22.79 -11.29 4.09
CA GLY A 84 -21.84 -12.00 4.95
C GLY A 84 -21.66 -13.45 4.51
N GLY A 85 -21.00 -13.66 3.37
CA GLY A 85 -20.77 -15.01 2.85
C GLY A 85 -20.21 -15.03 1.43
N TYR A 86 -19.98 -16.24 0.94
CA TYR A 86 -19.51 -16.52 -0.42
C TYR A 86 -20.63 -16.24 -1.44
N ASN A 87 -20.46 -15.17 -2.23
CA ASN A 87 -21.47 -14.71 -3.18
C ASN A 87 -20.93 -14.68 -4.62
N TRP A 88 -21.49 -15.51 -5.51
CA TRP A 88 -21.06 -15.57 -6.91
C TRP A 88 -21.34 -14.29 -7.70
N CYS A 89 -22.45 -13.57 -7.44
CA CYS A 89 -22.75 -12.28 -8.08
C CYS A 89 -21.72 -11.21 -7.68
N ALA A 90 -21.32 -11.20 -6.40
CA ALA A 90 -20.28 -10.32 -5.90
C ALA A 90 -18.91 -10.65 -6.51
N ILE A 91 -18.54 -11.94 -6.53
CA ILE A 91 -17.28 -12.41 -7.13
C ILE A 91 -17.22 -12.06 -8.62
N LEU A 92 -18.30 -12.30 -9.39
CA LEU A 92 -18.37 -11.96 -10.80
C LEU A 92 -18.16 -10.46 -11.03
N SER A 93 -18.78 -9.61 -10.22
CA SER A 93 -18.60 -8.15 -10.30
C SER A 93 -17.14 -7.75 -10.08
N GLY A 94 -16.47 -8.36 -9.10
CA GLY A 94 -15.04 -8.12 -8.85
C GLY A 94 -14.11 -8.68 -9.94
N LEU A 95 -14.38 -9.87 -10.47
CA LEU A 95 -13.61 -10.46 -11.57
C LEU A 95 -13.75 -9.64 -12.85
N ILE A 96 -14.94 -9.12 -13.14
CA ILE A 96 -15.14 -8.21 -14.27
C ILE A 96 -14.33 -6.93 -14.06
N ALA A 97 -14.36 -6.35 -12.85
CA ALA A 97 -13.54 -5.18 -12.54
C ALA A 97 -12.04 -5.43 -12.80
N MET A 98 -11.53 -6.59 -12.37
CA MET A 98 -10.15 -7.03 -12.59
C MET A 98 -9.82 -7.20 -14.08
N ILE A 99 -10.68 -7.91 -14.83
CA ILE A 99 -10.49 -8.17 -16.26
C ILE A 99 -10.51 -6.86 -17.04
N VAL A 100 -11.48 -5.99 -16.79
CA VAL A 100 -11.57 -4.69 -17.46
C VAL A 100 -10.35 -3.84 -17.12
N THR A 101 -9.87 -3.84 -15.86
CA THR A 101 -8.62 -3.16 -15.49
C THR A 101 -7.45 -3.64 -16.33
N ALA A 102 -7.28 -4.96 -16.46
CA ALA A 102 -6.19 -5.57 -17.25
C ALA A 102 -6.29 -5.19 -18.74
N LEU A 103 -7.49 -5.31 -19.32
CA LEU A 103 -7.74 -5.00 -20.73
C LEU A 103 -7.53 -3.51 -21.02
N CYS A 104 -8.00 -2.62 -20.15
CA CYS A 104 -7.77 -1.18 -20.26
C CYS A 104 -6.29 -0.82 -20.13
N SER A 105 -5.56 -1.48 -19.23
CA SER A 105 -4.13 -1.25 -19.05
C SER A 105 -3.31 -1.69 -20.27
N HIS A 106 -3.64 -2.85 -20.86
CA HIS A 106 -2.88 -3.42 -21.97
C HIS A 106 -3.30 -2.90 -23.35
N TYR A 107 -4.60 -2.85 -23.64
CA TYR A 107 -5.14 -2.48 -24.95
C TYR A 107 -5.66 -1.04 -25.01
N GLY A 108 -5.79 -0.36 -23.86
CA GLY A 108 -6.26 1.02 -23.82
C GLY A 108 -5.36 1.95 -24.62
N LYS A 109 -5.98 2.84 -25.39
CA LYS A 109 -5.28 3.91 -26.13
C LYS A 109 -5.51 5.24 -25.44
N GLY A 110 -4.51 6.12 -25.48
CA GLY A 110 -4.62 7.49 -24.96
C GLY A 110 -4.90 7.53 -23.46
N THR A 111 -6.04 8.12 -23.07
CA THR A 111 -6.42 8.33 -21.66
C THR A 111 -6.87 7.05 -20.95
N ILE A 112 -7.38 6.05 -21.67
CA ILE A 112 -7.91 4.81 -21.08
C ILE A 112 -6.81 3.99 -20.40
N SER A 113 -5.59 3.97 -20.97
CA SER A 113 -4.45 3.28 -20.36
C SER A 113 -3.81 4.04 -19.20
N LEU A 114 -4.20 5.30 -18.97
CA LEU A 114 -3.70 6.11 -17.84
C LEU A 114 -4.50 5.90 -16.56
N VAL A 115 -5.79 5.56 -16.68
CA VAL A 115 -6.69 5.35 -15.54
C VAL A 115 -7.37 3.97 -15.55
N PRO A 116 -6.64 2.87 -15.82
CA PRO A 116 -7.24 1.55 -16.00
C PRO A 116 -7.95 1.04 -14.73
N PHE A 117 -7.40 1.34 -13.55
CA PHE A 117 -7.98 0.95 -12.25
C PHE A 117 -9.32 1.65 -11.98
N VAL A 118 -9.46 2.92 -12.36
CA VAL A 118 -10.72 3.66 -12.20
C VAL A 118 -11.79 3.09 -13.13
N ILE A 119 -11.43 2.83 -14.39
CA ILE A 119 -12.36 2.25 -15.37
C ILE A 119 -12.79 0.84 -14.95
N GLY A 120 -11.84 0.02 -14.48
CA GLY A 120 -12.13 -1.29 -13.92
C GLY A 120 -13.09 -1.23 -12.73
N MET A 121 -12.81 -0.36 -11.75
CA MET A 121 -13.67 -0.16 -10.59
C MET A 121 -15.08 0.28 -10.99
N LEU A 122 -15.21 1.24 -11.92
CA LEU A 122 -16.50 1.66 -12.46
C LEU A 122 -17.24 0.52 -13.14
N SER A 123 -16.55 -0.28 -13.97
CA SER A 123 -17.18 -1.40 -14.67
C SER A 123 -17.73 -2.46 -13.70
N GLY A 124 -16.97 -2.79 -12.64
CA GLY A 124 -17.43 -3.71 -11.60
C GLY A 124 -18.59 -3.15 -10.79
N TYR A 125 -18.55 -1.85 -10.50
CA TYR A 125 -19.65 -1.16 -9.82
C TYR A 125 -20.93 -1.16 -10.65
N VAL A 126 -20.86 -0.90 -11.96
CA VAL A 126 -22.03 -0.99 -12.86
C VAL A 126 -22.62 -2.39 -12.84
N VAL A 127 -21.80 -3.44 -12.91
CA VAL A 127 -22.28 -4.83 -12.84
C VAL A 127 -22.92 -5.13 -11.47
N ALA A 128 -22.32 -4.68 -10.38
CA ALA A 128 -22.88 -4.83 -9.05
C ALA A 128 -24.24 -4.13 -8.90
N CYS A 129 -24.40 -2.93 -9.48
CA CYS A 129 -25.68 -2.22 -9.54
C CYS A 129 -26.72 -2.98 -10.36
N LEU A 130 -26.34 -3.58 -11.50
CA LEU A 130 -27.25 -4.40 -12.31
C LEU A 130 -27.73 -5.63 -11.54
N PHE A 131 -26.84 -6.33 -10.84
CA PHE A 131 -27.25 -7.45 -9.97
C PHE A 131 -28.18 -6.99 -8.86
N THR A 132 -27.89 -5.86 -8.23
CA THR A 132 -28.73 -5.29 -7.17
C THR A 132 -30.13 -4.95 -7.69
N LEU A 133 -30.23 -4.38 -8.90
CA LEU A 133 -31.49 -4.08 -9.55
C LEU A 133 -32.30 -5.35 -9.88
N ILE A 134 -31.63 -6.41 -10.36
CA ILE A 134 -32.25 -7.72 -10.60
C ILE A 134 -32.72 -8.35 -9.27
N GLY A 135 -31.97 -8.13 -8.18
CA GLY A 135 -32.36 -8.56 -6.83
C GLY A 135 -33.69 -7.94 -6.39
N TYR A 136 -33.82 -6.62 -6.50
CA TYR A 136 -35.02 -5.90 -6.09
C TYR A 136 -36.24 -6.15 -7.00
N TYR A 137 -36.07 -6.10 -8.34
CA TYR A 137 -37.20 -6.11 -9.27
C TYR A 137 -37.44 -7.45 -9.97
N GLY A 138 -36.43 -8.33 -10.03
CA GLY A 138 -36.48 -9.57 -10.80
C GLY A 138 -36.77 -10.81 -9.95
N CYS A 139 -35.85 -11.14 -9.03
CA CYS A 139 -35.91 -12.38 -8.26
C CYS A 139 -36.37 -12.23 -6.80
N GLY A 140 -36.41 -11.02 -6.25
CA GLY A 140 -36.73 -10.78 -4.83
C GLY A 140 -35.78 -11.46 -3.86
N ASN A 141 -34.59 -11.87 -4.32
CA ASN A 141 -33.62 -12.63 -3.53
C ASN A 141 -32.50 -11.70 -3.06
N GLU A 142 -32.30 -11.66 -1.74
CA GLU A 142 -31.24 -10.89 -1.09
C GLU A 142 -29.85 -11.26 -1.65
N TYR A 143 -29.66 -12.48 -2.19
CA TYR A 143 -28.42 -12.95 -2.82
C TYR A 143 -27.87 -12.00 -3.91
N CYS A 144 -28.75 -11.28 -4.60
CA CYS A 144 -28.36 -10.37 -5.67
C CYS A 144 -28.13 -8.92 -5.18
N HIS A 145 -28.38 -8.60 -3.91
CA HIS A 145 -28.08 -7.28 -3.35
C HIS A 145 -26.57 -7.15 -3.13
N VAL A 146 -25.87 -6.60 -4.10
CA VAL A 146 -24.39 -6.45 -4.04
C VAL A 146 -24.01 -5.05 -3.55
N VAL A 147 -24.80 -4.04 -3.88
CA VAL A 147 -24.53 -2.63 -3.57
C VAL A 147 -25.43 -2.16 -2.43
N ASN A 148 -24.84 -1.48 -1.44
CA ASN A 148 -25.58 -0.73 -0.43
C ASN A 148 -25.56 0.77 -0.79
N PHE A 149 -26.75 1.34 -1.03
CA PHE A 149 -26.94 2.75 -1.36
C PHE A 149 -27.18 3.65 -0.13
N ASP A 150 -27.28 3.10 1.07
CA ASP A 150 -27.47 3.85 2.33
C ASP A 150 -26.47 4.98 2.53
N PRO A 151 -25.15 4.84 2.25
CA PRO A 151 -24.21 5.95 2.40
C PRO A 151 -24.58 7.18 1.56
N LEU A 152 -25.11 6.96 0.36
CA LEU A 152 -25.53 8.03 -0.55
C LEU A 152 -26.90 8.58 -0.17
N LEU A 153 -27.83 7.72 0.25
CA LEU A 153 -29.14 8.13 0.72
C LEU A 153 -29.06 8.96 2.00
N ASN A 154 -28.23 8.55 2.96
CA ASN A 154 -28.06 9.24 4.24
C ASN A 154 -27.41 10.63 4.10
N LEU A 155 -26.77 10.91 2.96
CA LEU A 155 -26.19 12.22 2.67
C LEU A 155 -27.26 13.26 2.29
N PHE A 156 -28.32 12.82 1.60
CA PHE A 156 -29.39 13.68 1.08
C PHE A 156 -30.74 13.49 1.79
N SER A 157 -30.82 12.56 2.75
CA SER A 157 -32.02 12.28 3.52
C SER A 157 -31.72 12.09 5.00
N THR A 158 -32.62 12.57 5.85
CA THR A 158 -32.61 12.30 7.29
C THR A 158 -33.77 11.37 7.61
N VAL A 159 -33.54 10.38 8.47
CA VAL A 159 -34.62 9.50 8.97
C VAL A 159 -35.28 10.21 10.15
N GLN A 160 -36.52 10.66 9.96
CA GLN A 160 -37.39 11.14 11.04
C GLN A 160 -38.59 10.19 11.12
N ASP A 161 -38.86 9.64 12.31
CA ASP A 161 -39.99 8.74 12.58
C ASP A 161 -40.14 7.58 11.58
N GLY A 162 -39.04 6.89 11.27
CA GLY A 162 -39.02 5.73 10.37
C GLY A 162 -39.24 6.05 8.88
N THR A 163 -39.42 7.32 8.53
CA THR A 163 -39.62 7.77 7.14
C THR A 163 -38.39 8.56 6.66
N ARG A 164 -37.90 8.27 5.45
CA ARG A 164 -36.78 9.00 4.85
C ARG A 164 -37.28 10.33 4.28
N VAL A 165 -36.88 11.44 4.88
CA VAL A 165 -37.22 12.80 4.41
C VAL A 165 -36.00 13.40 3.74
N ALA A 166 -36.17 13.95 2.53
CA ALA A 166 -35.09 14.62 1.81
C ALA A 166 -34.68 15.89 2.58
N ASN A 167 -33.39 15.97 2.95
CA ASN A 167 -32.82 17.11 3.65
C ASN A 167 -31.50 17.47 2.94
N VAL A 168 -31.61 18.32 1.93
CA VAL A 168 -30.48 18.75 1.11
C VAL A 168 -29.93 20.05 1.68
N THR A 169 -28.81 19.95 2.39
CA THR A 169 -28.10 21.11 2.94
C THR A 169 -26.80 21.35 2.14
N ILE A 170 -26.22 22.55 2.22
CA ILE A 170 -24.90 22.84 1.62
C ILE A 170 -23.84 21.84 2.10
N GLN A 171 -23.95 21.37 3.35
CA GLN A 171 -23.08 20.35 3.93
C GLN A 171 -23.20 18.96 3.26
N SER A 172 -24.34 18.66 2.62
CA SER A 172 -24.49 17.46 1.80
C SER A 172 -23.59 17.48 0.55
N PHE A 173 -23.13 18.68 0.12
CA PHE A 173 -22.24 18.84 -1.02
C PHE A 173 -20.79 19.15 -0.62
N LEU A 174 -20.62 20.02 0.37
CA LEU A 174 -19.33 20.47 0.87
C LEU A 174 -19.23 20.25 2.38
N ASP A 175 -18.48 19.24 2.78
CA ASP A 175 -18.16 18.95 4.18
C ASP A 175 -16.65 18.79 4.33
N TYR A 176 -16.13 19.00 5.54
CA TYR A 176 -14.72 18.74 5.81
C TYR A 176 -14.51 17.25 6.12
N PRO A 177 -13.36 16.67 5.76
CA PRO A 177 -13.06 15.29 6.11
C PRO A 177 -13.03 15.13 7.64
N LYS A 178 -13.76 14.13 8.14
CA LYS A 178 -13.87 13.85 9.58
C LYS A 178 -12.53 13.35 10.12
N PHE A 179 -11.77 14.24 10.75
CA PHE A 179 -10.50 13.89 11.34
C PHE A 179 -10.69 13.09 12.63
N LEU A 180 -9.96 11.97 12.76
CA LEU A 180 -10.11 11.04 13.88
C LEU A 180 -9.75 11.70 15.24
N PHE A 181 -8.87 12.70 15.25
CA PHE A 181 -8.51 13.44 16.47
C PHE A 181 -9.67 14.27 17.05
N LEU A 182 -10.67 14.64 16.24
CA LEU A 182 -11.88 15.32 16.73
C LEU A 182 -12.81 14.34 17.45
N THR A 183 -12.89 13.10 16.96
CA THR A 183 -13.65 12.00 17.59
C THR A 183 -12.92 11.43 18.82
N ALA A 184 -11.59 11.58 18.85
CA ALA A 184 -10.74 11.09 19.94
C ALA A 184 -10.94 11.81 21.29
N ASN A 185 -11.70 12.91 21.31
CA ASN A 185 -12.08 13.65 22.52
C ASN A 185 -13.48 13.28 23.06
N SER A 186 -14.16 12.29 22.47
CA SER A 186 -15.42 11.78 23.03
C SER A 186 -15.16 10.78 24.17
N GLU A 187 -16.13 10.65 25.08
CA GLU A 187 -16.04 10.13 26.46
C GLU A 187 -15.48 8.69 26.67
N ASN A 188 -14.95 8.01 25.64
CA ASN A 188 -14.49 6.62 25.70
C ASN A 188 -13.05 6.41 25.20
N VAL A 189 -12.20 7.44 25.15
CA VAL A 189 -10.83 7.31 24.64
C VAL A 189 -9.81 7.22 25.77
N VAL A 190 -9.11 6.09 25.81
CA VAL A 190 -8.00 5.82 26.73
C VAL A 190 -6.92 6.90 26.56
N PRO A 191 -6.46 7.55 27.65
CA PRO A 191 -5.45 8.60 27.56
C PRO A 191 -4.11 8.06 27.04
N LEU A 192 -3.38 8.91 26.30
CA LEU A 192 -2.06 8.59 25.75
C LEU A 192 -1.06 8.32 26.89
N THR A 193 -0.85 7.04 27.20
CA THR A 193 0.10 6.59 28.23
C THR A 193 1.48 6.35 27.61
N GLY A 194 2.57 6.58 28.35
CA GLY A 194 3.93 6.31 27.86
C GLY A 194 4.15 4.87 27.36
N SER A 195 3.43 3.90 27.94
CA SER A 195 3.38 2.52 27.45
C SER A 195 2.77 2.39 26.06
N ALA A 196 1.71 3.16 25.74
CA ALA A 196 1.06 3.12 24.43
C ALA A 196 1.97 3.70 23.34
N VAL A 197 2.75 4.74 23.66
CA VAL A 197 3.78 5.28 22.76
C VAL A 197 4.87 4.25 22.49
N ALA A 198 5.33 3.53 23.52
CA ALA A 198 6.32 2.46 23.35
C ALA A 198 5.78 1.30 22.50
N GLN A 199 4.51 0.93 22.66
CA GLN A 199 3.84 -0.07 21.82
C GLN A 199 3.73 0.40 20.37
N ALA A 200 3.32 1.65 20.14
CA ALA A 200 3.30 2.25 18.81
C ALA A 200 4.68 2.18 18.15
N ALA A 201 5.74 2.51 18.91
CA ALA A 201 7.11 2.47 18.42
C ALA A 201 7.50 1.09 17.89
N ILE A 202 7.22 0.03 18.66
CA ILE A 202 7.58 -1.35 18.31
C ILE A 202 6.87 -1.83 17.04
N ILE A 203 5.61 -1.43 16.86
CA ILE A 203 4.80 -1.84 15.69
C ILE A 203 5.18 -1.03 14.45
N PHE A 204 5.35 0.28 14.58
CA PHE A 204 5.47 1.19 13.43
C PHE A 204 6.91 1.45 12.97
N ILE A 205 7.91 1.41 13.86
CA ILE A 205 9.31 1.63 13.45
C ILE A 205 9.78 0.60 12.40
N PRO A 206 9.53 -0.72 12.55
CA PRO A 206 9.95 -1.68 11.53
C PRO A 206 9.26 -1.44 10.17
N VAL A 207 8.00 -0.96 10.18
CA VAL A 207 7.24 -0.63 8.97
C VAL A 207 7.86 0.54 8.22
N SER A 208 8.51 1.48 8.92
CA SER A 208 9.24 2.58 8.26
C SER A 208 10.39 2.06 7.39
N LEU A 209 11.06 0.97 7.77
CA LEU A 209 12.13 0.39 6.98
C LEU A 209 11.60 -0.23 5.67
N VAL A 210 10.45 -0.89 5.74
CA VAL A 210 9.77 -1.48 4.59
C VAL A 210 9.37 -0.40 3.59
N THR A 211 8.76 0.68 4.09
CA THR A 211 8.31 1.80 3.27
C THR A 211 9.49 2.60 2.68
N ILE A 212 10.63 2.70 3.39
CA ILE A 212 11.88 3.24 2.81
C ILE A 212 12.37 2.36 1.65
N CYS A 213 12.29 1.03 1.75
CA CYS A 213 12.64 0.14 0.63
C CYS A 213 11.75 0.39 -0.59
N GLU A 214 10.45 0.55 -0.36
CA GLU A 214 9.47 0.86 -1.42
C GLU A 214 9.79 2.20 -2.09
N HIS A 215 10.03 3.25 -1.30
CA HIS A 215 10.44 4.56 -1.78
C HIS A 215 11.70 4.51 -2.66
N ILE A 216 12.72 3.76 -2.23
CA ILE A 216 13.96 3.57 -2.98
C ILE A 216 13.69 2.80 -4.27
N GLY A 217 12.87 1.75 -4.21
CA GLY A 217 12.51 0.95 -5.37
C GLY A 217 11.79 1.75 -6.45
N ASP A 218 10.83 2.57 -6.05
CA ASP A 218 10.09 3.45 -6.97
C ASP A 218 10.99 4.51 -7.57
N HIS A 219 11.85 5.15 -6.78
CA HIS A 219 12.83 6.10 -7.29
C HIS A 219 13.80 5.45 -8.28
N LYS A 220 14.18 4.19 -8.06
CA LYS A 220 15.04 3.44 -8.98
C LYS A 220 14.33 3.13 -10.30
N ASN A 221 13.07 2.68 -10.22
CA ASN A 221 12.25 2.40 -11.39
C ASN A 221 11.98 3.69 -12.20
N MET A 222 11.72 4.80 -11.51
CA MET A 222 11.56 6.13 -12.11
C MET A 222 12.87 6.64 -12.71
N SER A 223 14.02 6.39 -12.07
CA SER A 223 15.35 6.73 -12.61
C SER A 223 15.62 6.03 -13.93
N GLY A 224 15.26 4.74 -14.05
CA GLY A 224 15.33 3.99 -15.29
C GLY A 224 14.41 4.55 -16.40
N ILE A 225 13.25 5.10 -16.04
CA ILE A 225 12.33 5.72 -17.01
C ILE A 225 12.84 7.10 -17.47
N LEU A 226 13.35 7.90 -16.54
CA LEU A 226 13.84 9.26 -16.80
C LEU A 226 15.27 9.31 -17.34
N GLN A 227 15.97 8.16 -17.34
CA GLN A 227 17.38 8.06 -17.71
C GLN A 227 18.27 9.04 -16.90
N ARG A 228 17.93 9.23 -15.62
CA ARG A 228 18.67 10.06 -14.66
C ARG A 228 18.63 9.40 -13.29
N ASP A 229 19.74 9.42 -12.56
CA ASP A 229 19.78 8.85 -11.21
C ASP A 229 19.18 9.82 -10.19
N LEU A 230 17.94 9.56 -9.78
CA LEU A 230 17.23 10.35 -8.78
C LEU A 230 17.81 10.19 -7.37
N LEU A 231 18.53 9.08 -7.10
CA LEU A 231 19.16 8.81 -5.81
C LEU A 231 20.37 9.71 -5.60
N GLU A 232 20.99 10.18 -6.68
CA GLU A 232 22.09 11.14 -6.66
C GLU A 232 21.58 12.59 -6.83
N ASN A 233 20.72 12.85 -7.83
CA ASN A 233 20.18 14.18 -8.13
C ASN A 233 18.66 14.11 -8.40
N PRO A 234 17.78 14.66 -7.53
CA PRO A 234 18.02 15.63 -6.46
C PRO A 234 18.61 15.07 -5.15
N GLY A 235 18.77 13.75 -5.06
CA GLY A 235 19.43 13.07 -3.95
C GLY A 235 18.45 12.43 -2.98
N LEU A 236 18.78 11.21 -2.55
CA LEU A 236 17.93 10.40 -1.65
C LEU A 236 17.60 11.09 -0.32
N THR A 237 18.49 11.94 0.19
CA THR A 237 18.22 12.74 1.39
C THR A 237 16.99 13.64 1.22
N ARG A 238 16.86 14.32 0.08
CA ARG A 238 15.76 15.27 -0.15
C ARG A 238 14.43 14.55 -0.35
N THR A 239 14.47 13.42 -1.05
CA THR A 239 13.26 12.64 -1.34
C THR A 239 12.73 11.96 -0.06
N LEU A 240 13.61 11.42 0.78
CA LEU A 240 13.24 10.84 2.07
C LEU A 240 12.75 11.87 3.09
N ILE A 241 13.33 13.09 3.13
CA ILE A 241 12.79 14.17 3.97
C ILE A 241 11.38 14.55 3.51
N GLY A 242 11.17 14.69 2.20
CA GLY A 242 9.84 15.02 1.66
C GLY A 242 8.78 13.98 2.06
N ASP A 243 9.11 12.70 1.93
CA ASP A 243 8.20 11.60 2.27
C ASP A 243 8.00 11.47 3.79
N GLY A 244 9.07 11.62 4.57
CA GLY A 244 9.00 11.60 6.04
C GLY A 244 8.15 12.72 6.61
N VAL A 245 8.35 13.95 6.14
CA VAL A 245 7.54 15.11 6.56
C VAL A 245 6.08 14.94 6.13
N ALA A 246 5.83 14.49 4.90
CA ALA A 246 4.47 14.24 4.42
C ALA A 246 3.77 13.15 5.26
N THR A 247 4.48 12.09 5.63
CA THR A 247 3.98 11.00 6.47
C THR A 247 3.73 11.46 7.91
N SER A 248 4.63 12.26 8.49
CA SER A 248 4.42 12.82 9.83
C SER A 248 3.22 13.75 9.88
N ILE A 249 3.05 14.63 8.88
CA ILE A 249 1.88 15.52 8.77
C ILE A 249 0.61 14.69 8.57
N SER A 250 0.63 13.69 7.68
CA SER A 250 -0.50 12.77 7.49
C SER A 250 -0.91 12.11 8.80
N GLY A 251 0.06 11.60 9.57
CA GLY A 251 -0.17 11.01 10.89
C GLY A 251 -0.85 11.97 11.87
N LEU A 252 -0.44 13.24 11.92
CA LEU A 252 -1.07 14.26 12.77
C LEU A 252 -2.55 14.49 12.41
N PHE A 253 -2.90 14.42 11.12
CA PHE A 253 -4.28 14.50 10.64
C PHE A 253 -5.00 13.13 10.63
N CYS A 254 -4.42 12.11 11.29
CA CYS A 254 -4.93 10.74 11.33
C CYS A 254 -5.07 10.07 9.95
N GLY A 255 -4.28 10.50 8.98
CA GLY A 255 -4.11 9.84 7.69
C GLY A 255 -3.24 8.59 7.77
N ALA A 256 -3.19 7.84 6.68
CA ALA A 256 -2.31 6.68 6.56
C ALA A 256 -0.85 7.12 6.32
N ALA A 257 0.11 6.21 6.53
CA ALA A 257 1.48 6.41 6.07
C ALA A 257 1.48 6.59 4.55
N ASN A 258 2.22 7.59 4.09
CA ASN A 258 2.37 7.87 2.68
C ASN A 258 3.65 7.22 2.18
N THR A 259 3.68 6.94 0.88
CA THR A 259 4.86 6.51 0.15
C THR A 259 4.65 6.87 -1.31
N THR A 260 5.68 6.75 -2.13
CA THR A 260 5.55 6.92 -3.58
C THR A 260 4.64 5.83 -4.18
N TYR A 261 3.91 6.18 -5.24
CA TYR A 261 3.06 5.24 -5.96
C TYR A 261 3.78 4.76 -7.22
N GLY A 262 4.11 3.47 -7.29
CA GLY A 262 4.68 2.83 -8.47
C GLY A 262 3.76 2.89 -9.70
N GLU A 263 2.45 3.03 -9.49
CA GLU A 263 1.45 3.25 -10.54
C GLU A 263 1.67 4.59 -11.23
N ASN A 264 1.99 5.65 -10.47
CA ASN A 264 2.31 6.96 -11.03
C ASN A 264 3.62 6.92 -11.82
N VAL A 265 4.60 6.13 -11.35
CA VAL A 265 5.85 5.87 -12.09
C VAL A 265 5.55 5.20 -13.43
N ALA A 266 4.62 4.24 -13.47
CA ALA A 266 4.18 3.60 -14.71
C ALA A 266 3.49 4.59 -15.67
N VAL A 267 2.62 5.46 -15.16
CA VAL A 267 1.95 6.52 -15.95
C VAL A 267 2.97 7.45 -16.61
N VAL A 268 4.01 7.88 -15.88
CA VAL A 268 5.10 8.69 -16.48
C VAL A 268 5.87 7.88 -17.53
N GLY A 269 6.06 6.58 -17.30
CA GLY A 269 6.68 5.67 -18.26
C GLY A 269 5.97 5.60 -19.61
N VAL A 270 4.64 5.62 -19.60
CA VAL A 270 3.78 5.56 -20.80
C VAL A 270 3.60 6.95 -21.43
N THR A 271 3.24 7.96 -20.63
CA THR A 271 2.96 9.32 -21.12
C THR A 271 4.20 10.08 -21.56
N LYS A 272 5.37 9.71 -21.02
CA LYS A 272 6.62 10.49 -21.13
C LYS A 272 6.50 11.91 -20.54
N ILE A 273 5.48 12.19 -19.73
CA ILE A 273 5.29 13.50 -19.08
C ILE A 273 5.71 13.39 -17.62
N ALA A 274 6.91 13.88 -17.30
CA ALA A 274 7.48 13.88 -15.95
C ALA A 274 7.42 15.25 -15.26
N SER A 275 6.43 16.08 -15.61
CA SER A 275 6.32 17.46 -15.11
C SER A 275 5.79 17.49 -13.68
N THR A 276 6.53 18.13 -12.77
CA THR A 276 6.10 18.32 -11.37
C THR A 276 4.84 19.19 -11.26
N LYS A 277 4.58 20.06 -12.23
CA LYS A 277 3.37 20.90 -12.28
C LYS A 277 2.10 20.05 -12.47
N VAL A 278 2.19 18.94 -13.20
CA VAL A 278 1.07 18.01 -13.40
C VAL A 278 0.73 17.32 -12.08
N ILE A 279 1.75 16.90 -11.33
CA ILE A 279 1.57 16.30 -9.99
C ILE A 279 1.00 17.34 -9.01
N LEU A 280 1.47 18.60 -9.06
CA LEU A 280 0.92 19.68 -8.24
C LEU A 280 -0.56 19.92 -8.55
N LEU A 281 -0.93 19.94 -9.82
CA LEU A 281 -2.33 20.07 -10.24
C LEU A 281 -3.18 18.91 -9.72
N ALA A 282 -2.68 17.66 -9.84
CA ALA A 282 -3.34 16.49 -9.28
C ALA A 282 -3.51 16.59 -7.75
N CYS A 283 -2.52 17.11 -7.04
CA CYS A 283 -2.61 17.36 -5.60
C CYS A 283 -3.73 18.35 -5.25
N LEU A 284 -3.81 19.48 -5.97
CA LEU A 284 -4.88 20.47 -5.76
C LEU A 284 -6.26 19.89 -6.06
N PHE A 285 -6.39 19.08 -7.12
CA PHE A 285 -7.63 18.36 -7.41
C PHE A 285 -8.00 17.38 -6.30
N SER A 286 -7.06 16.57 -5.81
CA SER A 286 -7.32 15.62 -4.71
C SER A 286 -7.76 16.32 -3.43
N ILE A 287 -7.17 17.48 -3.10
CA ILE A 287 -7.59 18.29 -1.95
C ILE A 287 -9.03 18.76 -2.16
N ALA A 288 -9.35 19.36 -3.31
CA ALA A 288 -10.69 19.85 -3.60
C ALA A 288 -11.75 18.72 -3.57
N LEU A 289 -11.44 17.56 -4.14
CA LEU A 289 -12.30 16.38 -4.11
C LEU A 289 -12.50 15.83 -2.69
N GLY A 290 -11.53 16.01 -1.79
CA GLY A 290 -11.65 15.62 -0.38
C GLY A 290 -12.71 16.39 0.41
N PHE A 291 -13.14 17.57 -0.07
CA PHE A 291 -14.24 18.33 0.52
C PHE A 291 -15.59 18.06 -0.17
N PHE A 292 -15.60 17.26 -1.24
CA PHE A 292 -16.81 16.99 -2.01
C PHE A 292 -17.50 15.72 -1.51
N SER A 293 -18.44 15.90 -0.59
CA SER A 293 -19.15 14.83 0.13
C SER A 293 -19.86 13.81 -0.77
N PRO A 294 -20.50 14.18 -1.90
CA PRO A 294 -21.16 13.22 -2.77
C PRO A 294 -20.19 12.18 -3.36
N LEU A 295 -18.96 12.58 -3.67
CA LEU A 295 -17.94 11.64 -4.14
C LEU A 295 -17.50 10.71 -3.02
N MET A 296 -17.34 11.21 -1.80
CA MET A 296 -17.00 10.37 -0.63
C MET A 296 -18.11 9.36 -0.31
N ALA A 297 -19.37 9.77 -0.39
CA ALA A 297 -20.50 8.85 -0.21
C ALA A 297 -20.55 7.81 -1.34
N LEU A 298 -20.31 8.23 -2.58
CA LEU A 298 -20.24 7.32 -3.73
C LEU A 298 -19.14 6.27 -3.55
N THR A 299 -17.93 6.64 -3.11
CA THR A 299 -16.86 5.67 -2.88
C THR A 299 -17.20 4.67 -1.77
N GLN A 300 -17.99 5.08 -0.77
CA GLN A 300 -18.48 4.17 0.29
C GLN A 300 -19.55 3.18 -0.21
N THR A 301 -20.26 3.49 -1.30
CA THR A 301 -21.19 2.54 -1.92
C THR A 301 -20.50 1.44 -2.73
N ILE A 302 -19.21 1.61 -3.06
CA ILE A 302 -18.46 0.62 -3.86
C ILE A 302 -18.32 -0.67 -3.05
N PRO A 303 -18.86 -1.81 -3.54
CA PRO A 303 -18.81 -3.07 -2.82
C PRO A 303 -17.37 -3.54 -2.58
N SER A 304 -17.14 -4.20 -1.44
CA SER A 304 -15.87 -4.85 -1.10
C SER A 304 -15.38 -5.77 -2.21
N CYS A 305 -16.27 -6.48 -2.91
CA CYS A 305 -15.90 -7.40 -3.97
C CYS A 305 -15.32 -6.72 -5.21
N VAL A 306 -15.84 -5.55 -5.58
CA VAL A 306 -15.32 -4.74 -6.69
C VAL A 306 -13.93 -4.22 -6.33
N THR A 307 -13.79 -3.66 -5.13
CA THR A 307 -12.50 -3.22 -4.60
C THR A 307 -11.51 -4.38 -4.52
N GLY A 308 -11.93 -5.56 -4.06
CA GLY A 308 -11.11 -6.77 -3.98
C GLY A 308 -10.59 -7.24 -5.33
N GLY A 309 -11.43 -7.22 -6.37
CA GLY A 309 -11.03 -7.57 -7.74
C GLY A 309 -9.98 -6.61 -8.32
N VAL A 310 -10.19 -5.30 -8.16
CA VAL A 310 -9.22 -4.28 -8.60
C VAL A 310 -7.94 -4.34 -7.75
N SER A 311 -8.05 -4.57 -6.44
CA SER A 311 -6.90 -4.74 -5.55
C SER A 311 -6.06 -5.97 -5.90
N LEU A 312 -6.66 -7.05 -6.41
CA LEU A 312 -5.91 -8.26 -6.80
C LEU A 312 -4.88 -7.94 -7.89
N ILE A 313 -5.30 -7.22 -8.93
CA ILE A 313 -4.38 -6.79 -10.00
C ILE A 313 -3.42 -5.69 -9.52
N LEU A 314 -3.87 -4.78 -8.66
CA LEU A 314 -3.02 -3.71 -8.09
C LEU A 314 -1.85 -4.30 -7.28
N TYR A 315 -2.14 -5.22 -6.35
CA TYR A 315 -1.12 -5.86 -5.52
C TYR A 315 -0.19 -6.75 -6.35
N GLY A 316 -0.71 -7.42 -7.39
CA GLY A 316 0.09 -8.13 -8.38
C GLY A 316 1.01 -7.20 -9.19
N PHE A 317 0.56 -5.99 -9.52
CA PHE A 317 1.35 -4.97 -10.21
C PHE A 317 2.51 -4.47 -9.34
N ILE A 318 2.26 -4.20 -8.06
CA ILE A 318 3.31 -3.86 -7.07
C ILE A 318 4.35 -4.98 -7.00
N ALA A 319 3.91 -6.24 -6.88
CA ALA A 319 4.83 -7.37 -6.85
C ALA A 319 5.63 -7.51 -8.15
N SER A 320 5.00 -7.29 -9.30
CA SER A 320 5.67 -7.30 -10.62
C SER A 320 6.70 -6.18 -10.76
N SER A 321 6.49 -5.02 -10.13
CA SER A 321 7.47 -3.93 -10.06
C SER A 321 8.74 -4.36 -9.30
N GLY A 322 8.57 -5.14 -8.23
CA GLY A 322 9.67 -5.77 -7.48
C GLY A 322 10.48 -6.79 -8.31
N VAL A 323 9.83 -7.48 -9.26
CA VAL A 323 10.54 -8.33 -10.24
C VAL A 323 11.27 -7.47 -11.28
N LYS A 324 10.61 -6.42 -11.78
CA LYS A 324 11.16 -5.51 -12.79
C LYS A 324 12.45 -4.84 -12.32
N ILE A 325 12.54 -4.42 -11.05
CA ILE A 325 13.77 -3.82 -10.51
C ILE A 325 14.93 -4.83 -10.48
N LEU A 326 14.68 -6.11 -10.17
CA LEU A 326 15.71 -7.16 -10.22
C LEU A 326 16.24 -7.38 -11.63
N ILE A 327 15.36 -7.35 -12.63
CA ILE A 327 15.71 -7.51 -14.04
C ILE A 327 16.50 -6.28 -14.54
N ASN A 328 16.00 -5.07 -14.30
CA ASN A 328 16.62 -3.82 -14.76
C ASN A 328 18.03 -3.64 -14.21
N GLU A 329 18.24 -4.06 -12.96
CA GLU A 329 19.54 -4.00 -12.28
C GLU A 329 20.43 -5.22 -12.56
N LYS A 330 20.00 -6.11 -13.46
CA LYS A 330 20.75 -7.30 -13.89
C LYS A 330 21.22 -8.15 -12.71
N VAL A 331 20.33 -8.36 -11.75
CA VAL A 331 20.64 -9.20 -10.58
C VAL A 331 20.78 -10.65 -11.01
N ASP A 332 21.98 -11.20 -10.87
CA ASP A 332 22.27 -12.59 -11.24
C ASP A 332 21.71 -13.58 -10.20
N MET A 333 20.60 -14.22 -10.54
CA MET A 333 19.97 -15.25 -9.72
C MET A 333 20.68 -16.61 -9.80
N GLY A 334 21.72 -16.75 -10.63
CA GLY A 334 22.60 -17.93 -10.63
C GLY A 334 23.50 -17.99 -9.40
N LYS A 335 23.79 -16.86 -8.76
CA LYS A 335 24.57 -16.83 -7.51
C LYS A 335 23.76 -17.42 -6.36
N THR A 336 24.32 -18.45 -5.71
CA THR A 336 23.71 -19.09 -4.52
C THR A 336 23.32 -18.09 -3.44
N LYS A 337 24.16 -17.08 -3.19
CA LYS A 337 23.85 -15.99 -2.25
C LYS A 337 22.52 -15.31 -2.55
N ASN A 338 22.28 -14.94 -3.82
CA ASN A 338 21.12 -14.19 -4.24
C ASN A 338 19.84 -15.03 -4.11
N ILE A 339 19.93 -16.33 -4.44
CA ILE A 339 18.85 -17.28 -4.23
C ILE A 339 18.47 -17.35 -2.75
N PHE A 340 19.44 -17.57 -1.84
CA PHE A 340 19.14 -17.68 -0.40
C PHE A 340 18.53 -16.41 0.19
N VAL A 341 19.06 -15.23 -0.17
CA VAL A 341 18.52 -13.94 0.28
C VAL A 341 17.08 -13.74 -0.21
N THR A 342 16.82 -14.04 -1.48
CA THR A 342 15.47 -13.90 -2.05
C THR A 342 14.50 -14.89 -1.41
N SER A 343 14.90 -16.15 -1.26
CA SER A 343 14.05 -17.21 -0.70
C SER A 343 13.61 -16.92 0.72
N ILE A 344 14.52 -16.46 1.60
CA ILE A 344 14.14 -16.16 3.00
C ILE A 344 13.15 -14.99 3.07
N ILE A 345 13.34 -13.96 2.24
CA ILE A 345 12.42 -12.81 2.18
C ILE A 345 11.04 -13.28 1.70
N LEU A 346 10.97 -14.01 0.58
CA LEU A 346 9.71 -14.47 0.01
C LEU A 346 8.96 -15.40 0.96
N VAL A 347 9.63 -16.40 1.55
CA VAL A 347 8.99 -17.37 2.43
C VAL A 347 8.56 -16.73 3.76
N ALA A 348 9.42 -15.92 4.40
CA ALA A 348 9.05 -15.25 5.64
C ALA A 348 7.89 -14.26 5.43
N GLY A 349 7.91 -13.54 4.31
CA GLY A 349 6.93 -12.53 3.97
C GLY A 349 5.57 -13.10 3.59
N ILE A 350 5.55 -13.95 2.55
CA ILE A 350 4.32 -14.56 2.01
C ILE A 350 3.78 -15.61 2.98
N GLY A 351 4.67 -16.37 3.64
CA GLY A 351 4.29 -17.38 4.63
C GLY A 351 3.76 -16.78 5.94
N GLY A 352 3.77 -15.46 6.10
CA GLY A 352 3.17 -14.79 7.25
C GLY A 352 3.96 -14.98 8.55
N LEU A 353 5.30 -15.04 8.48
CA LEU A 353 6.14 -15.17 9.67
C LEU A 353 6.04 -13.90 10.52
N VAL A 354 5.36 -13.99 11.65
CA VAL A 354 5.19 -12.88 12.61
C VAL A 354 5.99 -13.21 13.87
N PHE A 355 6.76 -12.23 14.36
CA PHE A 355 7.39 -12.33 15.67
C PHE A 355 6.54 -11.62 16.71
N SER A 356 5.98 -12.41 17.62
CA SER A 356 5.17 -11.92 18.72
C SER A 356 5.99 -11.91 20.02
N PHE A 357 6.10 -10.74 20.64
CA PHE A 357 6.78 -10.54 21.91
C PHE A 357 5.76 -10.13 22.98
N GLY A 358 5.87 -10.73 24.17
CA GLY A 358 5.00 -10.46 25.32
C GLY A 358 4.29 -11.69 25.88
N SER A 359 3.91 -11.63 27.15
CA SER A 359 3.14 -12.66 27.87
C SER A 359 1.83 -12.04 28.37
N GLY A 360 0.68 -12.69 28.12
CA GLY A 360 -0.66 -12.21 28.48
C GLY A 360 -1.37 -11.40 27.38
N ASN A 361 -2.15 -10.38 27.77
CA ASN A 361 -2.99 -9.55 26.87
C ASN A 361 -2.20 -8.48 26.07
N ALA A 362 -0.92 -8.26 26.38
CA ALA A 362 -0.04 -7.34 25.65
C ALA A 362 0.86 -8.10 24.66
N LYS A 363 0.26 -8.84 23.73
CA LYS A 363 1.01 -9.47 22.62
C LYS A 363 1.32 -8.41 21.57
N MET A 364 2.58 -8.03 21.45
CA MET A 364 3.06 -7.12 20.40
C MET A 364 3.62 -7.95 19.26
N SER A 365 3.12 -7.76 18.04
CA SER A 365 3.58 -8.48 16.86
C SER A 365 4.29 -7.57 15.85
N ILE A 366 5.43 -8.03 15.34
CA ILE A 366 6.10 -7.44 14.19
C ILE A 366 5.52 -8.06 12.92
N THR A 367 5.01 -7.21 12.02
CA THR A 367 4.41 -7.63 10.75
C THR A 367 5.35 -8.50 9.90
N SER A 368 4.77 -9.44 9.14
CA SER A 368 5.55 -10.41 8.35
C SER A 368 6.47 -9.77 7.31
N VAL A 369 6.04 -8.65 6.71
CA VAL A 369 6.84 -7.90 5.74
C VAL A 369 8.08 -7.30 6.40
N SER A 370 7.93 -6.77 7.62
CA SER A 370 9.05 -6.20 8.38
C SER A 370 10.03 -7.28 8.83
N VAL A 371 9.52 -8.43 9.29
CA VAL A 371 10.36 -9.60 9.62
C VAL A 371 11.13 -10.09 8.40
N ALA A 372 10.46 -10.24 7.26
CA ALA A 372 11.07 -10.68 6.01
C ALA A 372 12.21 -9.75 5.57
N MET A 373 12.01 -8.43 5.69
CA MET A 373 13.04 -7.44 5.41
C MET A 373 14.25 -7.60 6.34
N ILE A 374 14.03 -7.70 7.66
CA ILE A 374 15.11 -7.85 8.65
C ILE A 374 15.93 -9.12 8.37
N LEU A 375 15.25 -10.25 8.13
CA LEU A 375 15.90 -11.52 7.80
C LEU A 375 16.68 -11.44 6.47
N GLY A 376 16.13 -10.74 5.47
CA GLY A 376 16.80 -10.50 4.19
C GLY A 376 18.10 -9.72 4.34
N ILE A 377 18.09 -8.65 5.14
CA ILE A 377 19.27 -7.83 5.43
C ILE A 377 20.33 -8.67 6.15
N ILE A 378 19.93 -9.42 7.18
CA ILE A 378 20.82 -10.30 7.96
C ILE A 378 21.43 -11.35 7.04
N MET A 379 20.62 -12.05 6.25
CA MET A 379 21.09 -13.09 5.32
C MET A 379 22.08 -12.53 4.29
N ASN A 380 21.77 -11.35 3.73
CA ASN A 380 22.67 -10.69 2.78
C ASN A 380 23.99 -10.26 3.42
N ALA A 381 23.99 -9.89 4.70
CA ALA A 381 25.19 -9.54 5.45
C ALA A 381 26.02 -10.76 5.83
N MET A 382 25.39 -11.89 6.18
CA MET A 382 26.05 -13.15 6.55
C MET A 382 26.71 -13.82 5.34
N LEU A 383 26.02 -13.83 4.19
CA LEU A 383 26.53 -14.48 2.99
C LEU A 383 27.49 -13.54 2.24
N ARG A 384 28.76 -13.95 2.14
CA ARG A 384 29.75 -13.28 1.27
C ARG A 384 29.71 -13.87 -0.13
N GLU A 385 29.94 -13.02 -1.14
CA GLU A 385 30.14 -13.51 -2.50
C GLU A 385 31.42 -14.37 -2.55
N LYS A 386 31.32 -15.59 -3.08
CA LYS A 386 32.52 -16.33 -3.50
C LYS A 386 33.08 -15.59 -4.70
N LYS A 387 34.38 -15.25 -4.69
CA LYS A 387 35.05 -14.75 -5.89
C LYS A 387 34.94 -15.80 -6.98
N ASP A 388 34.38 -15.43 -8.13
CA ASP A 388 34.34 -16.29 -9.31
C ASP A 388 35.78 -16.64 -9.70
N LYS A 389 36.08 -17.95 -9.73
CA LYS A 389 37.39 -18.48 -10.14
C LYS A 389 37.59 -18.47 -11.67
N THR A 390 36.69 -17.81 -12.41
CA THR A 390 36.61 -17.96 -13.88
C THR A 390 37.32 -16.86 -14.66
N ASN A 391 37.95 -15.89 -13.99
CA ASN A 391 38.75 -14.82 -14.61
C ASN A 391 40.26 -14.95 -14.31
N GLU A 392 40.79 -16.17 -14.24
CA GLU A 392 42.22 -16.36 -14.49
C GLU A 392 42.44 -16.25 -16.01
N PRO A 393 43.35 -15.38 -16.50
CA PRO A 393 43.67 -15.32 -17.91
C PRO A 393 44.14 -16.72 -18.34
N LYS A 394 43.54 -17.29 -19.39
CA LYS A 394 44.07 -18.49 -20.02
C LYS A 394 45.49 -18.17 -20.47
N GLU A 395 46.48 -18.67 -19.74
CA GLU A 395 47.87 -18.66 -20.18
C GLU A 395 47.95 -19.35 -21.55
N ASN A 396 48.56 -18.64 -22.49
CA ASN A 396 48.74 -19.04 -23.88
C ASN A 396 49.37 -20.44 -23.97
N ILE A 397 48.58 -21.44 -24.33
CA ILE A 397 49.10 -22.69 -24.91
C ILE A 397 49.27 -22.46 -26.41
N GLU A 398 50.18 -21.58 -26.77
CA GLU A 398 50.76 -21.48 -28.11
C GLU A 398 52.21 -21.06 -27.92
N ASN A 399 53.08 -22.06 -27.80
CA ASN A 399 54.50 -22.06 -28.22
C ASN A 399 55.28 -23.15 -27.44
N GLN A 400 55.10 -24.42 -27.80
CA GLN A 400 56.22 -25.35 -27.88
C GLN A 400 56.07 -26.18 -29.14
N LYS A 401 57.12 -26.06 -29.97
CA LYS A 401 57.39 -26.81 -31.20
C LYS A 401 57.55 -28.30 -30.94
#